data_AF-A0A813G6K2-F1
#
_entry.id   AF-A0A813G6K2-F1
#
_cell.length_a   1.000
_cell.length_b   1.000
_cell.length_c   1.000
_cell.angle_alpha   90.00
_cell.angle_beta   90.00
_cell.angle_gamma   90.00
#
_symmetry.space_group_name_H-M   'P 1'
#
loop_
_entity.id
_entity.type
_entity.pdbx_description
1 polymer ?
#
loop_
_entity_poly.entity_id
_entity_poly.type
_entity_poly.pdbx_seq_one_letter_code
_entity_poly.pdbx_strand_id
1 'polypeptide(L)'
;MALEHLGLWLLYPREYRVVVAWFDREFGQLERVLSHGVSMVRTALGSCRMFSVLAAGYDVRCRVKSPQSLMKKLLEGREVKDLLGMELVIDPASSASLSGGFGIVALHTS
;
A
#
# COMPACT_ATOMS: atom_id res chain seq x y z
N MET A 1 2.77 -8.22 -18.09
CA MET A 1 2.90 -6.83 -18.59
C MET A 1 1.51 -6.24 -18.78
N ALA A 2 1.21 -5.10 -18.16
CA ALA A 2 -0.10 -4.45 -18.27
C ALA A 2 -0.22 -3.70 -19.62
N LEU A 3 -1.43 -3.64 -20.21
CA LEU A 3 -1.69 -2.93 -21.48
C LEU A 3 -1.23 -1.47 -21.46
N GLU A 4 -1.37 -0.80 -20.31
CA GLU A 4 -0.90 0.57 -20.10
C GLU A 4 0.61 0.73 -20.26
N HIS A 5 1.38 -0.31 -19.92
CA HIS A 5 2.83 -0.30 -20.06
C HIS A 5 3.24 -0.21 -21.53
N LEU A 6 2.58 -1.00 -22.38
CA LEU A 6 2.81 -1.01 -23.82
C LEU A 6 2.38 0.32 -24.46
N GLY A 7 1.21 0.84 -24.06
CA GLY A 7 0.70 2.11 -24.59
C GLY A 7 1.65 3.28 -24.32
N LEU A 8 2.15 3.43 -23.09
CA LEU A 8 3.11 4.48 -22.74
C LEU A 8 4.44 4.33 -23.46
N TRP A 9 4.91 3.09 -23.64
CA TRP A 9 6.17 2.83 -24.34
C TRP A 9 6.09 3.18 -25.83
N LEU A 10 4.93 3.00 -26.46
CA LEU A 10 4.69 3.36 -27.87
C LEU A 10 4.49 4.87 -28.06
N LEU A 11 3.75 5.53 -27.16
CA LEU A 11 3.41 6.95 -27.29
C LEU A 11 4.54 7.89 -26.86
N TYR A 12 5.30 7.51 -25.82
CA TYR A 12 6.35 8.34 -25.22
C TYR A 12 7.65 7.55 -24.99
N PRO A 13 8.24 6.96 -26.05
CA PRO A 13 9.32 5.98 -25.91
C PRO A 13 10.58 6.52 -25.22
N ARG A 14 10.88 7.82 -25.37
CA ARG A 14 12.09 8.44 -24.78
C ARG A 14 11.87 8.76 -23.31
N GLU A 15 10.80 9.49 -23.02
CA GLU A 15 10.44 9.94 -21.68
C GLU A 15 10.15 8.73 -20.78
N TYR A 16 9.42 7.76 -21.30
CA TYR A 16 9.07 6.58 -20.55
C TYR A 16 10.29 5.73 -20.19
N ARG A 17 11.28 5.65 -21.10
CA ARG A 17 12.56 4.98 -20.82
C ARG A 17 13.36 5.69 -19.71
N VAL A 18 13.33 7.02 -19.67
CA VAL A 18 13.95 7.79 -18.58
C VAL A 18 13.28 7.47 -17.24
N VAL A 19 11.95 7.43 -17.20
CA VAL A 19 11.19 7.08 -15.99
C VAL A 19 11.50 5.66 -15.51
N VAL A 20 11.52 4.68 -16.42
CA VAL A 20 11.86 3.29 -16.08
C VAL A 20 13.31 3.19 -15.57
N ALA A 21 14.28 3.80 -16.27
CA ALA A 21 15.68 3.73 -15.87
C ALA A 21 15.93 4.39 -14.50
N TRP A 22 15.28 5.53 -14.24
CA TRP A 22 15.29 6.14 -12.90
C TRP A 22 14.67 5.19 -11.87
N PHE A 23 13.49 4.63 -12.17
CA PHE A 23 12.79 3.74 -11.25
C PHE A 23 13.62 2.51 -10.88
N ASP A 24 14.22 1.84 -11.87
CA ASP A 24 15.04 0.65 -11.65
C ASP A 24 16.27 0.95 -10.79
N ARG A 25 16.86 2.13 -10.94
CA ARG A 25 18.00 2.59 -10.12
C ARG A 25 17.60 2.81 -8.66
N GLU A 26 16.45 3.42 -8.42
CA GLU A 26 15.99 3.76 -7.07
C GLU A 26 15.22 2.60 -6.39
N PHE A 27 14.69 1.64 -7.15
CA PHE A 27 13.73 0.64 -6.68
C PHE A 27 14.20 -0.10 -5.43
N GLY A 28 15.44 -0.59 -5.42
CA GLY A 28 15.99 -1.32 -4.28
C GLY A 28 16.12 -0.47 -3.01
N GLN A 29 16.23 0.86 -3.12
CA GLN A 29 16.19 1.75 -1.96
C GLN A 29 14.75 1.98 -1.49
N LEU A 30 13.82 2.19 -2.43
CA LEU A 30 12.39 2.36 -2.13
C LEU A 30 11.82 1.13 -1.41
N GLU A 31 12.17 -0.07 -1.89
CA GLU A 31 11.75 -1.34 -1.30
C GLU A 31 12.32 -1.54 0.11
N ARG A 32 13.58 -1.15 0.36
CA ARG A 32 14.19 -1.21 1.70
C ARG A 32 13.46 -0.31 2.69
N VAL A 33 13.16 0.94 2.30
CA VAL A 33 12.41 1.89 3.15
C VAL A 33 11.01 1.34 3.46
N LEU A 34 10.30 0.83 2.46
CA LEU A 34 8.98 0.23 2.67
C LEU A 34 9.02 -1.01 3.56
N SER A 35 9.99 -1.91 3.34
CA SER A 35 10.13 -3.13 4.14
C SER A 35 10.37 -2.82 5.61
N HIS A 36 11.16 -1.78 5.90
CA HIS A 36 11.34 -1.30 7.26
C HIS A 36 10.01 -0.80 7.86
N GLY A 37 9.27 0.04 7.14
CA GLY A 37 7.95 0.52 7.58
C GLY A 37 6.95 -0.61 7.80
N VAL A 38 6.90 -1.60 6.92
CA VAL A 38 6.05 -2.80 7.08
C VAL A 38 6.43 -3.57 8.34
N SER A 39 7.72 -3.76 8.61
CA SER A 39 8.16 -4.42 9.84
C SER A 39 7.68 -3.66 11.08
N MET A 40 7.80 -2.33 11.09
CA MET A 40 7.33 -1.51 12.21
C MET A 40 5.82 -1.63 12.42
N VAL A 41 5.04 -1.59 11.35
CA VAL A 41 3.57 -1.75 11.41
C VAL A 41 3.20 -3.14 11.92
N ARG A 42 3.83 -4.21 11.40
CA ARG A 42 3.61 -5.58 11.89
C ARG A 42 3.92 -5.73 13.36
N THR A 43 5.03 -5.16 13.84
CA THR A 43 5.37 -5.16 15.26
C THR A 43 4.34 -4.40 16.09
N ALA A 44 3.93 -3.21 15.65
CA ALA A 44 2.92 -2.41 16.34
C ALA A 44 1.57 -3.15 16.43
N LEU A 45 1.10 -3.73 15.32
CA LEU A 45 -0.14 -4.52 15.27
C LEU A 45 -0.06 -5.76 16.15
N GLY A 46 1.05 -6.49 16.12
CA GLY A 46 1.27 -7.68 16.96
C GLY A 46 1.32 -7.37 18.47
N SER A 47 1.77 -6.16 18.84
CA SER A 47 1.75 -5.68 20.22
C SER A 47 0.40 -5.09 20.67
N CYS A 48 -0.50 -4.81 19.73
CA CYS A 48 -1.78 -4.19 20.01
C CYS A 48 -2.84 -5.23 20.41
N ARG A 49 -3.07 -5.39 21.71
CA ARG A 49 -4.07 -6.32 22.24
C ARG A 49 -5.47 -6.10 21.65
N MET A 50 -5.86 -4.85 21.45
CA MET A 50 -7.17 -4.52 20.87
C MET A 50 -7.30 -5.01 19.42
N PHE A 51 -6.22 -4.91 18.64
CA PHE A 51 -6.18 -5.39 17.26
C PHE A 51 -6.33 -6.92 17.19
N SER A 52 -5.68 -7.65 18.10
CA SER A 52 -5.80 -9.13 18.17
C SER A 52 -7.22 -9.63 18.50
N VAL A 53 -8.07 -8.79 19.08
CA VAL A 53 -9.48 -9.13 19.34
C VAL A 53 -10.34 -8.92 18.09
N LEU A 54 -9.95 -7.98 17.22
CA LEU A 54 -10.74 -7.56 16.07
C LEU A 54 -10.35 -8.29 14.77
N ALA A 55 -9.12 -8.80 14.67
CA ALA A 55 -8.60 -9.43 13.46
C ALA A 55 -8.26 -10.91 13.72
N ALA A 56 -8.85 -11.81 12.94
CA ALA A 56 -8.46 -13.23 12.90
C ALA A 56 -7.13 -13.44 12.15
N GLY A 57 -6.83 -12.53 11.22
CA GLY A 57 -5.61 -12.51 10.43
C GLY A 57 -5.40 -11.13 9.83
N TYR A 58 -4.17 -10.85 9.41
CA TYR A 58 -3.87 -9.65 8.66
C TYR A 58 -2.64 -9.86 7.79
N ASP A 59 -2.56 -9.08 6.72
CA ASP A 59 -1.40 -8.98 5.85
C ASP A 59 -1.03 -7.52 5.64
N VAL A 60 0.26 -7.23 5.70
CA VAL A 60 0.81 -5.90 5.42
C VAL A 60 1.67 -6.02 4.19
N ARG A 61 1.28 -5.36 3.11
CA ARG A 61 1.93 -5.41 1.81
C ARG A 61 2.62 -4.09 1.50
N CYS A 62 3.82 -4.18 0.94
CA CYS A 62 4.50 -3.05 0.33
C CYS A 62 3.85 -2.73 -1.01
N ARG A 63 3.64 -1.44 -1.30
CA ARG A 63 3.19 -0.96 -2.60
C ARG A 63 4.09 0.18 -3.07
N VAL A 64 5.03 -0.12 -3.95
CA VAL A 64 5.76 0.90 -4.70
C VAL A 64 4.91 1.31 -5.91
N LYS A 65 4.78 2.61 -6.17
CA LYS A 65 4.08 3.09 -7.37
C LYS A 65 4.79 2.59 -8.63
N SER A 66 4.05 2.10 -9.61
CA SER A 66 4.64 1.60 -10.84
C SER A 66 5.16 2.73 -11.75
N PRO A 67 6.15 2.47 -12.64
CA PRO A 67 6.63 3.46 -13.62
C PRO A 67 5.53 4.03 -14.51
N GLN A 68 4.51 3.23 -14.85
CA GLN A 68 3.35 3.69 -15.63
C GLN A 68 2.56 4.76 -14.87
N SER A 69 2.23 4.48 -13.61
CA SER A 69 1.49 5.41 -12.74
C SER A 69 2.30 6.67 -12.44
N LEU A 70 3.61 6.53 -12.32
CA LEU A 70 4.54 7.64 -12.16
C LEU A 70 4.52 8.54 -13.40
N MET A 71 4.72 7.96 -14.59
CA MET A 71 4.70 8.69 -15.86
C MET A 71 3.38 9.44 -16.08
N LYS A 72 2.23 8.81 -15.80
CA LYS A 72 0.91 9.45 -15.93
C LYS A 72 0.81 10.74 -15.11
N LYS A 73 1.31 10.74 -13.87
CA LYS A 73 1.31 11.93 -13.01
C LYS A 73 2.23 13.03 -13.53
N LEU A 74 3.40 12.65 -14.04
CA LEU A 74 4.35 13.59 -14.62
C LEU A 74 3.75 14.25 -15.88
N LEU A 75 3.07 13.49 -16.74
CA LEU A 75 2.37 14.00 -17.92
C LEU A 75 1.23 14.98 -17.58
N GLU A 76 0.56 14.78 -16.43
CA GLU A 76 -0.45 15.71 -15.92
C GLU A 76 0.16 16.98 -15.28
N GLY A 77 1.49 17.13 -15.29
CA GLY A 77 2.21 18.24 -14.66
C GLY A 77 2.19 18.21 -13.14
N ARG A 78 1.93 17.04 -12.53
CA ARG A 78 1.81 16.88 -11.07
C ARG A 78 3.14 16.45 -10.45
N GLU A 79 3.48 17.08 -9.33
CA GLU A 79 4.57 16.61 -8.47
C GLU A 79 4.20 15.25 -7.86
N VAL A 80 5.16 14.32 -7.84
CA VAL A 80 4.92 12.95 -7.35
C VAL A 80 5.44 12.82 -5.92
N LYS A 81 4.52 12.84 -4.96
CA LYS A 81 4.83 12.68 -3.52
C LYS A 81 4.48 11.30 -2.95
N ASP A 82 3.72 10.51 -3.71
CA ASP A 82 3.10 9.26 -3.24
C ASP A 82 3.76 8.01 -3.88
N LEU A 83 5.08 7.99 -3.89
CA LEU A 83 5.88 6.92 -4.49
C LEU A 83 5.82 5.62 -3.67
N LEU A 84 5.74 5.77 -2.34
CA LEU A 84 5.70 4.67 -1.37
C LEU A 84 4.30 4.57 -0.77
N GLY A 85 3.76 3.35 -0.72
CA GLY A 85 2.51 3.03 -0.06
C GLY A 85 2.60 1.71 0.69
N MET A 86 1.76 1.56 1.71
CA MET A 86 1.51 0.30 2.40
C MET A 86 0.03 -0.02 2.30
N GLU A 87 -0.28 -1.30 2.15
CA GLU A 87 -1.64 -1.82 2.16
C GLU A 87 -1.77 -2.79 3.34
N LEU A 88 -2.78 -2.57 4.18
CA LEU A 88 -3.13 -3.45 5.28
C LEU A 88 -4.44 -4.15 4.93
N VAL A 89 -4.37 -5.45 4.74
CA VAL A 89 -5.54 -6.31 4.53
C VAL A 89 -5.84 -6.99 5.86
N ILE A 90 -7.07 -6.86 6.34
CA ILE A 90 -7.49 -7.38 7.66
C ILE A 90 -8.60 -8.38 7.43
N ASP A 91 -8.41 -9.59 7.95
CA ASP A 91 -9.47 -10.59 8.06
C ASP A 91 -10.18 -10.38 9.40
N PRO A 92 -11.44 -9.93 9.42
CA PRO A 92 -12.13 -9.63 10.65
C PRO A 92 -12.36 -10.91 11.47
N ALA A 93 -12.22 -10.81 12.79
CA ALA A 93 -12.62 -11.89 13.69
C ALA A 93 -14.13 -12.15 13.53
N SER A 94 -14.51 -13.42 13.39
CA SER A 94 -15.93 -13.82 13.35
C SER A 94 -16.65 -13.31 14.60
N SER A 95 -17.76 -12.61 14.43
CA SER A 95 -18.60 -12.09 15.50
C SER A 95 -19.20 -13.20 16.40
N ALA A 96 -19.01 -14.48 16.07
CA ALA A 96 -19.40 -15.61 16.90
C ALA A 96 -18.65 -15.68 18.25
N SER A 97 -17.51 -15.01 18.41
CA SER A 97 -16.80 -14.90 19.69
C SER A 97 -17.17 -13.67 20.52
N LEU A 98 -18.05 -12.78 20.02
CA LEU A 98 -18.50 -11.57 20.72
C LEU A 98 -19.84 -11.75 21.46
N SER A 99 -20.43 -12.94 21.44
CA SER A 99 -21.62 -13.28 22.23
C SER A 99 -21.32 -13.67 23.69
N GLY A 100 -20.04 -13.69 24.09
CA GLY A 100 -19.58 -13.92 25.46
C GLY A 100 -19.22 -12.64 26.21
N GLY A 101 -20.11 -11.65 26.21
CA GLY A 101 -20.06 -10.49 27.12
C GLY A 101 -19.06 -9.39 26.73
N PHE A 102 -19.50 -8.42 25.95
CA PHE A 102 -19.38 -6.98 26.22
C PHE A 102 -20.17 -6.23 25.14
N GLY A 103 -21.05 -5.33 25.59
CA GLY A 103 -22.10 -4.72 24.77
C GLY A 103 -21.58 -3.87 23.60
N ILE A 104 -22.37 -3.90 22.52
CA ILE A 104 -22.26 -3.02 21.36
C ILE A 104 -22.42 -1.57 21.82
N VAL A 105 -21.39 -0.74 21.67
CA VAL A 105 -21.55 0.72 21.69
C VAL A 105 -21.77 1.15 20.24
N ALA A 106 -23.03 1.39 19.89
CA ALA A 106 -23.38 2.11 18.68
C ALA A 106 -23.05 3.60 18.89
N LEU A 107 -22.01 4.09 18.21
CA LEU A 107 -21.74 5.52 18.09
C LEU A 107 -22.76 6.13 17.14
N HIS A 108 -23.83 6.70 17.69
CA HIS A 108 -24.73 7.60 16.97
C HIS A 108 -24.12 9.00 17.07
N THR A 109 -23.59 9.52 15.97
CA THR A 109 -23.20 10.94 15.87
C THR A 109 -24.45 11.78 15.63
N SER A 110 -24.68 12.77 16.51
CA SER A 110 -25.64 13.86 16.28
C SER A 110 -25.09 14.88 15.29
#